data_AF-A0A813MQH4-F1
#
_entry.id   AF-A0A813MQH4-F1
#
_cell.length_a   1.000
_cell.length_b   1.000
_cell.length_c   1.000
_cell.angle_alpha   90.00
_cell.angle_beta   90.00
_cell.angle_gamma   90.00
#
_symmetry.space_group_name_H-M   'P 1'
#
loop_
_entity.id
_entity.type
_entity.pdbx_description
1 polymer ?
#
loop_
_entity_poly.entity_id
_entity_poly.type
_entity_poly.pdbx_seq_one_letter_code
_entity_poly.pdbx_strand_id
1 'polypeptide(L)'
;MNTSKTIIFVIFCLIGSSFQQSSMEEKIEKQLETEPVPVQTTPAIPTSSKPKISELETVQSKAKIAQIQPVPVFFQAESVPVQPVIAPVGPYVIQQQTITNTGETIIENLIGGVLFDCRTRPTGHWRDSNYCDIFHACVFGSQKKSYACPFVGERTYFDEVTRRCEFVRSNPQACLNSIFYH
;
A
#
# COMPACT_ATOMS: atom_id res chain seq x y z
N MET A 1 57.35 25.69 -18.84
CA MET A 1 58.19 24.83 -19.69
C MET A 1 58.38 23.48 -19.00
N ASN A 2 58.25 22.40 -19.78
CA ASN A 2 58.54 20.98 -19.52
C ASN A 2 57.61 20.21 -18.55
N THR A 3 56.63 19.41 -19.00
CA THR A 3 56.61 18.14 -19.79
C THR A 3 57.07 16.89 -19.04
N SER A 4 56.12 16.04 -18.62
CA SER A 4 56.18 14.56 -18.59
C SER A 4 55.21 14.02 -17.54
N LYS A 5 54.48 12.92 -17.71
CA LYS A 5 54.29 11.99 -18.83
C LYS A 5 53.04 11.17 -18.46
N THR A 6 52.11 11.14 -19.40
CA THR A 6 51.03 10.16 -19.56
C THR A 6 51.54 8.74 -19.34
N ILE A 7 50.90 7.98 -18.43
CA ILE A 7 50.92 6.51 -18.44
C ILE A 7 49.48 6.03 -18.59
N ILE A 8 49.18 5.69 -19.83
CA ILE A 8 48.03 4.92 -20.29
C ILE A 8 48.32 3.47 -19.93
N PHE A 9 47.59 2.90 -18.97
CA PHE A 9 47.41 1.46 -18.87
C PHE A 9 46.06 1.12 -19.49
N VAL A 10 46.09 0.96 -20.81
CA VAL A 10 45.08 0.21 -21.55
C VAL A 10 45.66 -1.20 -21.73
N ILE A 11 44.75 -2.14 -21.87
CA ILE A 11 44.84 -3.42 -22.59
C ILE A 11 44.86 -4.69 -21.70
N PHE A 12 43.86 -5.53 -22.00
CA PHE A 12 43.63 -6.96 -21.69
C PHE A 12 43.08 -7.27 -20.28
N CYS A 13 41.88 -7.80 -20.11
CA CYS A 13 41.33 -8.97 -20.79
C CYS A 13 39.83 -8.87 -21.13
N LEU A 14 39.54 -8.82 -22.42
CA LEU A 14 38.35 -9.41 -23.02
C LEU A 14 38.48 -10.94 -22.96
N ILE A 15 37.74 -11.57 -22.05
CA ILE A 15 37.31 -12.98 -22.12
C ILE A 15 35.83 -12.89 -21.69
N GLY A 16 34.83 -13.03 -22.54
CA GLY A 16 34.74 -13.98 -23.64
C GLY A 16 34.30 -15.35 -23.13
N SER A 17 33.16 -15.41 -22.42
CA SER A 17 32.44 -16.65 -22.14
C SER A 17 30.95 -16.41 -22.09
N SER A 18 30.31 -16.52 -23.25
CA SER A 18 28.95 -17.03 -23.36
C SER A 18 28.85 -18.32 -22.53
N PHE A 19 28.02 -18.36 -21.49
CA PHE A 19 27.71 -19.62 -20.83
C PHE A 19 26.20 -19.78 -20.71
N GLN A 20 25.79 -20.97 -21.12
CA GLN A 20 24.46 -21.38 -21.51
C GLN A 20 23.42 -21.25 -20.40
N GLN A 21 22.25 -20.77 -20.82
CA GLN A 21 20.96 -21.09 -20.23
C GLN A 21 20.76 -22.62 -20.32
N SER A 22 21.03 -23.33 -19.23
CA SER A 22 20.66 -24.73 -19.06
C SER A 22 19.50 -24.79 -18.09
N SER A 23 18.34 -25.16 -18.63
CA SER A 23 17.26 -25.81 -17.90
C SER A 23 17.84 -26.99 -17.12
N MET A 24 17.61 -27.05 -15.81
CA MET A 24 17.63 -28.29 -15.05
C MET A 24 16.38 -28.33 -14.19
N GLU A 25 15.34 -28.95 -14.74
CA GLU A 25 14.41 -29.75 -13.96
C GLU A 25 15.23 -30.85 -13.28
N GLU A 26 15.52 -30.72 -11.99
CA GLU A 26 15.92 -31.84 -11.17
C GLU A 26 14.87 -32.11 -10.09
N LYS A 27 14.11 -33.15 -10.41
CA LYS A 27 13.23 -33.95 -9.57
C LYS A 27 13.94 -34.37 -8.27
N ILE A 28 13.64 -33.71 -7.15
CA ILE A 28 13.91 -34.24 -5.81
C ILE A 28 12.59 -34.75 -5.23
N GLU A 29 12.31 -36.00 -5.59
CA GLU A 29 11.40 -36.88 -4.89
C GLU A 29 12.21 -37.51 -3.75
N LYS A 30 12.15 -36.90 -2.56
CA LYS A 30 12.54 -37.57 -1.32
C LYS A 30 11.33 -37.67 -0.41
N GLN A 31 10.92 -38.92 -0.24
CA GLN A 31 9.95 -39.40 0.72
C GLN A 31 10.23 -38.80 2.10
N LEU A 32 9.22 -38.15 2.67
CA LEU A 32 9.09 -38.05 4.11
C LEU A 32 7.82 -38.80 4.49
N GLU A 33 8.06 -39.85 5.28
CA GLU A 33 7.12 -40.73 5.93
C GLU A 33 5.94 -39.96 6.54
N THR A 34 4.75 -40.23 6.05
CA THR A 34 3.49 -39.77 6.63
C THR A 34 3.11 -40.73 7.77
N GLU A 35 3.22 -40.26 9.01
CA GLU A 35 2.52 -40.89 10.14
C GLU A 35 1.00 -40.86 9.89
N PRO A 36 0.26 -41.94 10.21
CA PRO A 36 -1.20 -41.95 10.10
C PRO A 36 -1.84 -41.11 11.21
N VAL A 37 -2.23 -39.89 10.87
CA VAL A 37 -3.12 -39.07 11.71
C VAL A 37 -4.53 -39.67 11.69
N PRO A 38 -5.19 -39.85 12.85
CA PRO A 38 -6.52 -40.45 12.94
C PRO A 38 -7.58 -39.61 12.22
N VAL A 39 -8.36 -40.31 11.39
CA VAL A 39 -9.54 -39.83 10.68
C VAL A 39 -10.56 -39.26 11.67
N GLN A 40 -10.60 -37.93 11.79
CA GLN A 40 -11.74 -37.24 12.36
C GLN A 40 -12.75 -36.97 11.23
N THR A 41 -13.83 -37.73 11.29
CA THR A 41 -15.04 -37.58 10.48
C THR A 41 -15.52 -36.14 10.50
N THR A 42 -15.27 -35.41 9.42
CA THR A 42 -15.82 -34.07 9.20
C THR A 42 -17.28 -34.22 8.77
N PRO A 43 -18.25 -33.55 9.42
CA PRO A 43 -19.63 -33.55 8.96
C PRO A 43 -19.72 -32.90 7.57
N ALA A 44 -20.44 -33.57 6.68
CA ALA A 44 -20.70 -33.14 5.32
C ALA A 44 -21.23 -31.70 5.29
N ILE A 45 -20.45 -30.79 4.69
CA ILE A 45 -20.90 -29.45 4.33
C ILE A 45 -21.95 -29.64 3.22
N PRO A 46 -23.21 -29.18 3.40
CA PRO A 46 -24.20 -29.27 2.35
C PRO A 46 -23.77 -28.42 1.17
N THR A 47 -23.70 -29.05 0.00
CA THR A 47 -23.51 -28.42 -1.30
C THR A 47 -24.64 -27.41 -1.52
N SER A 48 -24.38 -26.15 -1.17
CA SER A 48 -25.30 -25.05 -1.36
C SER A 48 -25.52 -24.85 -2.86
N SER A 49 -26.78 -25.04 -3.24
CA SER A 49 -27.33 -24.89 -4.57
C SER A 49 -26.98 -23.54 -5.20
N LYS A 50 -26.46 -23.61 -6.43
CA LYS A 50 -26.44 -22.58 -7.47
C LYS A 50 -27.59 -21.56 -7.30
N PRO A 51 -27.31 -20.28 -6.99
CA PRO A 51 -28.37 -19.28 -6.93
C PRO A 51 -28.87 -19.02 -8.36
N LYS A 52 -30.14 -19.35 -8.56
CA LYS A 52 -30.93 -18.98 -9.73
C LYS A 52 -31.04 -17.45 -9.75
N ILE A 53 -30.38 -16.82 -10.71
CA ILE A 53 -30.49 -15.38 -10.96
C ILE A 53 -31.94 -15.15 -11.43
N SER A 54 -32.77 -14.69 -10.52
CA SER A 54 -34.12 -14.23 -10.79
C SER A 54 -34.01 -12.83 -11.39
N GLU A 55 -34.55 -12.71 -12.59
CA GLU A 55 -34.81 -11.51 -13.36
C GLU A 55 -35.47 -10.44 -12.46
N LEU A 56 -34.73 -9.39 -12.14
CA LEU A 56 -35.24 -8.25 -11.39
C LEU A 56 -35.90 -7.29 -12.40
N GLU A 57 -37.21 -7.43 -12.53
CA GLU A 57 -38.03 -6.51 -13.32
C GLU A 57 -37.86 -5.07 -12.81
N THR A 58 -37.40 -4.21 -13.72
CA THR A 58 -37.23 -2.78 -13.49
C THR A 58 -38.61 -2.11 -13.53
N VAL A 59 -39.26 -1.97 -12.37
CA VAL A 59 -40.44 -1.12 -12.23
C VAL A 59 -39.98 0.34 -12.22
N GLN A 60 -40.01 0.96 -13.40
CA GLN A 60 -39.71 2.37 -13.61
C GLN A 60 -40.88 3.23 -13.11
N SER A 61 -40.93 3.48 -11.80
CA SER A 61 -41.87 4.43 -11.21
C SER A 61 -41.40 5.87 -11.49
N LYS A 62 -42.15 6.55 -12.36
CA LYS A 62 -41.95 7.94 -12.76
C LYS A 62 -42.30 8.87 -11.58
N ALA A 63 -41.39 9.02 -10.63
CA ALA A 63 -41.53 10.00 -9.56
C ALA A 63 -41.31 11.41 -10.14
N LYS A 64 -42.38 12.21 -10.09
CA LYS A 64 -42.40 13.62 -10.48
C LYS A 64 -41.60 14.41 -9.42
N ILE A 65 -40.31 14.65 -9.71
CA ILE A 65 -39.43 15.45 -8.86
C ILE A 65 -39.95 16.89 -8.88
N ALA A 66 -40.45 17.34 -7.73
CA ALA A 66 -40.76 18.74 -7.50
C ALA A 66 -39.45 19.53 -7.48
N GLN A 67 -39.35 20.50 -8.37
CA GLN A 67 -38.18 21.34 -8.59
C GLN A 67 -38.07 22.35 -7.43
N ILE A 68 -37.33 21.98 -6.38
CA ILE A 68 -36.99 22.90 -5.28
C ILE A 68 -35.93 23.86 -5.80
N GLN A 69 -36.28 25.14 -5.94
CA GLN A 69 -35.31 26.17 -6.31
C GLN A 69 -34.24 26.29 -5.21
N PRO A 70 -32.94 26.23 -5.54
CA PRO A 70 -31.89 26.42 -4.56
C PRO A 70 -31.92 27.87 -4.08
N VAL A 71 -32.16 28.07 -2.78
CA VAL A 71 -31.98 29.38 -2.14
C VAL A 71 -30.48 29.70 -2.18
N PRO A 72 -30.06 30.86 -2.70
CA PRO A 72 -28.65 31.24 -2.71
C PRO A 72 -28.16 31.42 -1.28
N VAL A 73 -27.37 30.47 -0.79
CA VAL A 73 -26.63 30.60 0.47
C VAL A 73 -25.44 31.51 0.21
N PHE A 74 -25.55 32.77 0.63
CA PHE A 74 -24.43 33.70 0.65
C PHE A 74 -23.48 33.30 1.78
N PHE A 75 -22.44 32.52 1.46
CA PHE A 75 -21.32 32.33 2.38
C PHE A 75 -20.56 33.65 2.50
N GLN A 76 -20.74 34.34 3.61
CA GLN A 76 -19.84 35.43 4.00
C GLN A 76 -18.51 34.80 4.37
N ALA A 77 -17.49 35.02 3.53
CA ALA A 77 -16.12 34.62 3.82
C ALA A 77 -15.60 35.49 4.98
N GLU A 78 -15.77 35.02 6.21
CA GLU A 78 -15.20 35.68 7.37
C GLU A 78 -13.68 35.48 7.32
N SER A 79 -12.95 36.59 7.14
CA SER A 79 -11.49 36.61 7.05
C SER A 79 -10.89 36.34 8.42
N VAL A 80 -10.83 35.07 8.82
CA VAL A 80 -10.12 34.66 10.03
C VAL A 80 -8.62 34.96 9.82
N PRO A 81 -7.98 35.73 10.71
CA PRO A 81 -6.55 36.02 10.61
C PRO A 81 -5.76 34.70 10.62
N VAL A 82 -5.08 34.42 9.51
CA VAL A 82 -4.23 33.23 9.33
C VAL A 82 -3.02 33.37 10.24
N GLN A 83 -3.08 32.79 11.45
CA GLN A 83 -1.90 32.64 12.28
C GLN A 83 -0.96 31.62 11.61
N PRO A 84 0.36 31.88 11.56
CA PRO A 84 1.32 30.93 11.01
C PRO A 84 1.29 29.66 11.85
N VAL A 85 0.70 28.59 11.31
CA VAL A 85 0.71 27.28 11.94
C VAL A 85 2.14 26.76 11.85
N ILE A 86 2.87 26.83 12.97
CA ILE A 86 4.17 26.17 13.08
C ILE A 86 3.90 24.67 13.02
N ALA A 87 4.19 24.05 11.88
CA ALA A 87 4.05 22.61 11.74
C ALA A 87 5.02 21.92 12.72
N PRO A 88 4.57 20.92 13.49
CA PRO A 88 5.43 20.16 14.37
C PRO A 88 6.54 19.48 13.56
N VAL A 89 7.73 19.38 14.15
CA VAL A 89 8.87 18.68 13.54
C VAL A 89 8.64 17.18 13.69
N GLY A 90 8.30 16.51 12.59
CA GLY A 90 8.12 15.06 12.53
C GLY A 90 6.70 14.63 12.14
N PRO A 91 6.42 13.31 12.13
CA PRO A 91 5.11 12.80 11.75
C PRO A 91 4.04 13.18 12.78
N TYR A 92 2.86 13.58 12.31
CA TYR A 92 1.73 13.92 13.16
C TYR A 92 0.41 13.37 12.60
N VAL A 93 -0.51 13.00 13.48
CA VAL A 93 -1.82 12.46 13.07
C VAL A 93 -2.73 13.57 12.56
N ILE A 94 -3.39 13.31 11.43
CA ILE A 94 -4.44 14.15 10.86
C ILE A 94 -5.70 13.29 10.76
N GLN A 95 -6.78 13.73 11.40
CA GLN A 95 -8.10 13.12 11.22
C GLN A 95 -8.88 13.89 10.17
N GLN A 96 -9.16 13.26 9.04
CA GLN A 96 -9.89 13.88 7.93
C GLN A 96 -11.19 13.13 7.68
N GLN A 97 -12.32 13.84 7.69
CA GLN A 97 -13.58 13.27 7.23
C GLN A 97 -13.57 13.14 5.71
N THR A 98 -13.95 11.96 5.22
CA THR A 98 -14.16 11.72 3.78
C THR A 98 -15.47 10.98 3.56
N ILE A 99 -16.07 11.19 2.40
CA ILE A 99 -17.26 10.46 1.95
C ILE A 99 -16.77 9.31 1.08
N THR A 100 -17.19 8.09 1.40
CA THR A 100 -16.87 6.89 0.64
C THR A 100 -17.69 6.83 -0.66
N ASN A 101 -17.38 5.86 -1.53
CA ASN A 101 -18.20 5.59 -2.72
C ASN A 101 -19.65 5.17 -2.39
N THR A 102 -19.91 4.72 -1.15
CA THR A 102 -21.26 4.38 -0.66
C THR A 102 -22.01 5.60 -0.10
N GLY A 103 -21.37 6.77 0.00
CA GLY A 103 -21.95 7.96 0.62
C GLY A 103 -21.80 8.01 2.14
N GLU A 104 -21.10 7.05 2.75
CA GLU A 104 -20.85 7.02 4.19
C GLU A 104 -19.72 8.00 4.54
N THR A 105 -19.88 8.72 5.65
CA THR A 105 -18.80 9.57 6.17
C THR A 105 -17.90 8.73 7.07
N ILE A 106 -16.63 8.61 6.71
CA ILE A 106 -15.61 7.95 7.52
C ILE A 106 -14.55 8.95 7.97
N ILE A 107 -13.94 8.71 9.12
CA ILE A 107 -12.77 9.45 9.59
C ILE A 107 -11.53 8.68 9.15
N GLU A 108 -10.76 9.25 8.23
CA GLU A 108 -9.47 8.73 7.84
C GLU A 108 -8.39 9.21 8.81
N ASN A 109 -7.59 8.26 9.32
CA ASN A 109 -6.39 8.55 10.10
C ASN A 109 -5.20 8.66 9.15
N LEU A 110 -4.81 9.90 8.84
CA LEU A 110 -3.68 10.21 7.97
C LEU A 110 -2.48 10.63 8.80
N ILE A 111 -1.29 10.55 8.20
CA ILE A 111 -0.03 11.03 8.78
C ILE A 111 0.48 12.23 7.97
N GLY A 112 0.60 13.38 8.63
CA GLY A 112 1.27 14.58 8.11
C GLY A 112 2.75 14.61 8.48
N GLY A 113 3.51 15.55 7.90
CA GLY A 113 4.90 15.81 8.29
C GLY A 113 5.94 14.81 7.76
N VAL A 114 5.54 13.83 6.95
CA VAL A 114 6.42 12.85 6.31
C VAL A 114 6.45 13.09 4.81
N LEU A 115 7.59 13.55 4.31
CA LEU A 115 7.82 13.79 2.89
C LEU A 115 8.25 12.48 2.21
N PHE A 116 7.59 12.16 1.10
CA PHE A 116 7.89 10.97 0.32
C PHE A 116 7.96 11.28 -1.18
N ASP A 117 9.03 10.82 -1.84
CA ASP A 117 9.21 11.03 -3.28
C ASP A 117 8.47 9.96 -4.10
N CYS A 118 7.37 10.36 -4.73
CA CYS A 118 6.59 9.51 -5.62
C CYS A 118 7.05 9.56 -7.09
N ARG A 119 8.04 10.39 -7.48
CA ARG A 119 8.36 10.65 -8.90
C ARG A 119 8.71 9.40 -9.71
N THR A 120 9.38 8.44 -9.09
CA THR A 120 9.82 7.18 -9.72
C THR A 120 8.88 6.02 -9.40
N ARG A 121 7.78 6.28 -8.70
CA ARG A 121 6.86 5.25 -8.21
C ARG A 121 5.55 5.28 -9.02
N PRO A 122 5.09 4.16 -9.58
CA PRO A 122 3.78 4.11 -10.21
C PRO A 122 2.66 4.36 -9.17
N THR A 123 1.46 4.65 -9.66
CA THR A 123 0.28 4.84 -8.82
C THR A 123 0.06 3.62 -7.92
N GLY A 124 -0.05 3.83 -6.61
CA GLY A 124 -0.15 2.75 -5.62
C GLY A 124 0.30 3.17 -4.22
N HIS A 125 0.41 2.19 -3.31
CA HIS A 125 0.80 2.39 -1.92
C HIS A 125 2.23 1.92 -1.67
N TRP A 126 3.12 2.80 -1.23
CA TRP A 126 4.56 2.52 -1.11
C TRP A 126 5.04 2.71 0.33
N ARG A 127 5.97 1.89 0.77
CA ARG A 127 6.48 1.96 2.15
C ARG A 127 7.38 3.18 2.32
N ASP A 128 7.34 3.80 3.49
CA ASP A 128 8.33 4.80 3.88
C ASP A 128 9.71 4.16 4.12
N SER A 129 10.80 4.87 3.80
CA SER A 129 12.16 4.36 4.01
C SER A 129 12.63 4.43 5.46
N ASN A 130 12.09 5.38 6.22
CA ASN A 130 12.49 5.68 7.60
C ASN A 130 11.56 5.00 8.61
N TYR A 131 10.27 4.87 8.27
CA TYR A 131 9.24 4.32 9.14
C TYR A 131 8.70 2.98 8.62
N CYS A 132 8.68 1.97 9.50
CA CYS A 132 8.20 0.63 9.18
C CYS A 132 6.69 0.54 8.94
N ASP A 133 5.97 1.31 9.73
CA ASP A 133 4.53 1.32 9.84
C ASP A 133 3.90 2.47 9.05
N ILE A 134 4.67 3.30 8.33
CA ILE A 134 4.12 4.34 7.46
C ILE A 134 4.19 3.92 5.99
N PHE A 135 3.12 4.21 5.25
CA PHE A 135 3.08 4.06 3.80
C PHE A 135 2.36 5.23 3.13
N HIS A 136 2.65 5.43 1.83
CA HIS A 136 2.24 6.59 1.06
C HIS A 136 1.43 6.18 -0.16
N ALA A 137 0.28 6.83 -0.37
CA ALA A 137 -0.47 6.74 -1.60
C ALA A 137 0.14 7.71 -2.64
N CYS A 138 0.82 7.14 -3.63
CA CYS A 138 1.30 7.85 -4.81
C CYS A 138 0.26 7.81 -5.92
N VAL A 139 -0.03 8.95 -6.54
CA VAL A 139 -0.92 9.07 -7.70
C VAL A 139 -0.26 9.97 -8.72
N PHE A 140 0.05 9.42 -9.91
CA PHE A 140 0.72 10.13 -11.00
C PHE A 140 2.00 10.88 -10.57
N GLY A 141 2.89 10.18 -9.86
CA GLY A 141 4.18 10.74 -9.44
C GLY A 141 4.12 11.71 -8.25
N SER A 142 2.95 11.90 -7.63
CA SER A 142 2.75 12.80 -6.48
C SER A 142 2.24 12.06 -5.26
N GLN A 143 2.78 12.39 -4.09
CA GLN A 143 2.26 11.94 -2.79
C GLN A 143 0.89 12.60 -2.55
N LYS A 144 -0.15 11.79 -2.32
CA LYS A 144 -1.50 12.29 -2.02
C LYS A 144 -1.84 12.19 -0.54
N LYS A 145 -1.54 11.04 0.07
CA LYS A 145 -1.86 10.73 1.46
C LYS A 145 -0.75 9.85 2.05
N SER A 146 -0.55 9.93 3.35
CA SER A 146 0.26 8.98 4.10
C SER A 146 -0.60 8.37 5.20
N TYR A 147 -0.34 7.10 5.49
CA TYR A 147 -1.11 6.30 6.44
C TYR A 147 -0.15 5.58 7.38
N ALA A 148 -0.60 5.33 8.60
CA ALA A 148 0.06 4.39 9.50
C ALA A 148 -0.65 3.03 9.46
N CYS A 149 0.10 1.96 9.58
CA CYS A 149 -0.43 0.63 9.77
C CYS A 149 -1.13 0.54 11.14
N PRO A 150 -2.27 -0.16 11.23
CA PRO A 150 -3.01 -0.25 12.47
C PRO A 150 -2.22 -1.04 13.52
N PHE A 151 -2.16 -0.49 14.73
CA PHE A 151 -1.62 -1.19 15.90
C PHE A 151 -2.72 -2.02 16.56
N VAL A 152 -2.59 -3.35 16.50
CA VAL A 152 -3.58 -4.30 17.04
C VAL A 152 -2.95 -5.18 18.14
N GLY A 153 -2.22 -4.57 19.05
CA GLY A 153 -1.51 -5.25 20.15
C GLY A 153 -0.13 -5.81 19.77
N GLU A 154 0.19 -5.83 18.47
CA GLU A 154 1.51 -6.16 17.93
C GLU A 154 1.91 -5.11 16.89
N ARG A 155 3.22 -4.88 16.75
CA ARG A 155 3.78 -4.04 15.69
C ARG A 155 3.49 -4.66 14.33
N THR A 156 3.01 -3.84 13.41
CA THR A 156 2.80 -4.19 12.00
C THR A 156 3.67 -3.30 11.12
N TYR A 157 4.03 -3.79 9.94
CA TYR A 157 4.79 -3.04 8.95
C TYR A 157 4.07 -3.11 7.61
N PHE A 158 4.28 -2.11 6.75
CA PHE A 158 3.72 -2.16 5.40
C PHE A 158 4.61 -3.01 4.48
N ASP A 159 4.10 -4.15 4.04
CA ASP A 159 4.75 -5.00 3.05
C ASP A 159 4.41 -4.52 1.63
N GLU A 160 5.42 -4.12 0.87
CA GLU A 160 5.26 -3.63 -0.51
C GLU A 160 4.83 -4.75 -1.48
N VAL A 161 5.14 -6.01 -1.17
CA VAL A 161 4.83 -7.14 -2.05
C VAL A 161 3.34 -7.46 -1.98
N THR A 162 2.81 -7.66 -0.77
CA THR A 162 1.37 -7.90 -0.55
C THR A 162 0.53 -6.63 -0.59
N ARG A 163 1.16 -5.44 -0.50
CA ARG A 163 0.52 -4.12 -0.38
C ARG A 163 -0.42 -4.04 0.84
N ARG A 164 0.01 -4.64 1.96
CA ARG A 164 -0.79 -4.75 3.20
C ARG A 164 0.09 -4.50 4.42
N CYS A 165 -0.57 -4.18 5.53
CA CYS A 165 0.07 -4.17 6.83
C CYS A 165 0.15 -5.60 7.37
N GLU A 166 1.37 -6.08 7.57
CA GLU A 166 1.67 -7.43 8.03
C GLU A 166 2.30 -7.39 9.42
N PHE A 167 2.13 -8.45 10.20
CA PHE A 167 2.74 -8.56 11.52
C PHE A 167 4.26 -8.72 11.43
N VAL A 168 5.01 -8.03 12.28
CA VAL A 168 6.49 -8.12 12.26
C VAL A 168 6.97 -9.55 12.52
N ARG A 169 6.25 -10.36 13.31
CA ARG A 169 6.59 -11.78 13.53
C ARG A 169 6.57 -12.63 12.26
N SER A 170 5.81 -12.25 11.22
CA SER A 170 5.80 -13.00 9.95
C SER A 170 7.09 -12.78 9.15
N ASN A 171 7.74 -11.63 9.32
CA ASN A 171 9.02 -11.31 8.72
C ASN A 171 9.82 -10.32 9.60
N PRO A 172 10.59 -10.83 10.58
CA PRO A 172 11.36 -9.98 11.49
C PRO A 172 12.43 -9.14 10.80
N GLN A 173 12.84 -9.53 9.59
CA GLN A 173 13.89 -8.85 8.82
C GLN A 173 13.36 -7.61 8.08
N ALA A 174 12.03 -7.50 7.90
CA ALA A 174 11.44 -6.39 7.15
C ALA A 174 11.74 -5.01 7.77
N CYS A 175 12.06 -4.97 9.06
CA CYS A 175 12.09 -3.74 9.86
C CYS A 175 13.37 -3.52 10.65
N LEU A 176 14.48 -4.15 10.30
CA LEU A 176 15.72 -4.08 11.08
C LEU A 176 16.30 -2.66 11.24
N ASN A 177 16.18 -1.82 10.21
CA ASN A 177 16.87 -0.53 10.13
C ASN A 177 15.93 0.68 10.20
N SER A 178 14.62 0.46 10.28
CA SER A 178 13.61 1.52 10.27
C SER A 178 12.94 1.61 11.63
N ILE A 179 12.54 2.81 12.02
CA ILE A 179 11.83 3.03 13.28
C ILE A 179 10.33 2.78 13.11
N PHE A 180 9.62 2.55 14.20
CA PHE A 180 8.17 2.58 14.21
C PHE A 180 7.71 3.96 14.67
N TYR A 181 6.67 4.47 14.04
CA TYR A 181 6.03 5.71 14.45
C TYR A 181 5.27 5.53 15.79
N HIS A 182 4.62 4.38 15.96
CA HIS A 182 3.87 4.01 17.17
C HIS A 182 4.66 3.19 18.19
#